data_AF-A0A7J2YM21-F1
#
_entry.id   AF-A0A7J2YM21-F1
#
_cell.length_a   1.000
_cell.length_b   1.000
_cell.length_c   1.000
_cell.angle_alpha   90.00
_cell.angle_beta   90.00
_cell.angle_gamma   90.00
#
_symmetry.space_group_name_H-M   'P 1'
#
loop_
_entity.id
_entity.type
_entity.pdbx_description
1 polymer ?
#
loop_
_entity_poly.entity_id
_entity_poly.type
_entity_poly.pdbx_seq_one_letter_code
_entity_poly.pdbx_strand_id
1 'polypeptide(L)'
;MSQEKVKEDPVKMHKDANTLYEVGKYKEAEELFLRTAELYHKVQNYFDSTSMLYKAGECAYALKNYEDAVEHFLKSAELSFQKGFDRFGVSALEYAKDCYTALKKKAKAKEMEKKIKEIKAKLETSF
;
A
#
# COMPACT_ATOMS: atom_id res chain seq x y z
N MET A 1 3.17 -4.10 38.38
CA MET A 1 4.15 -3.42 37.52
C MET A 1 3.47 -3.10 36.22
N SER A 2 3.05 -1.85 36.05
CA SER A 2 2.42 -1.38 34.83
C SER A 2 3.51 -1.35 33.76
N GLN A 3 3.45 -2.25 32.77
CA GLN A 3 4.26 -2.10 31.57
C GLN A 3 3.96 -0.70 31.02
N GLU A 4 4.95 0.19 31.00
CA GLU A 4 4.89 1.35 30.12
C GLU A 4 4.62 0.80 28.73
N LYS A 5 3.37 0.93 28.25
CA LYS A 5 3.10 0.80 26.83
C LYS A 5 3.96 1.88 26.19
N VAL A 6 5.10 1.49 25.63
CA VAL A 6 5.88 2.34 24.74
C VAL A 6 4.87 2.89 23.75
N LYS A 7 4.61 4.19 23.84
CA LYS A 7 3.61 4.83 22.99
C LYS A 7 4.16 4.72 21.58
N GLU A 8 3.55 3.84 20.80
CA GLU A 8 3.90 3.66 19.39
C GLU A 8 3.71 5.02 18.70
N ASP A 9 4.81 5.61 18.25
CA ASP A 9 4.82 6.87 17.53
C ASP A 9 4.85 6.54 16.03
N PRO A 10 3.71 6.65 15.33
CA PRO A 10 3.62 6.29 13.92
C PRO A 10 4.56 7.13 13.04
N VAL A 11 4.88 8.37 13.43
CA VAL A 11 5.79 9.22 12.66
C VAL A 11 7.22 8.71 12.76
N LYS A 12 7.65 8.30 13.95
CA LYS A 12 8.97 7.68 14.14
C LYS A 12 9.04 6.34 13.42
N MET A 13 8.03 5.48 13.60
CA MET A 13 7.98 4.15 12.98
C MET A 13 7.97 4.24 11.44
N HIS A 14 7.29 5.22 10.86
CA HIS A 14 7.35 5.52 9.43
C HIS A 14 8.80 5.81 8.99
N LYS A 15 9.52 6.70 9.67
CA LYS A 15 10.92 7.02 9.33
C LYS A 15 11.84 5.81 9.47
N ASP A 16 11.66 5.03 10.52
CA ASP A 16 12.42 3.81 10.74
C ASP A 16 12.14 2.77 9.64
N ALA A 17 10.88 2.62 9.20
CA ALA A 17 10.49 1.73 8.11
C ALA A 17 11.09 2.17 6.76
N ASN A 18 11.10 3.47 6.46
CA ASN A 18 11.78 3.99 5.27
C ASN A 18 13.29 3.71 5.31
N THR A 19 13.93 3.89 6.48
CA THR A 19 15.35 3.58 6.65
C THR A 19 15.64 2.10 6.38
N LEU A 20 14.81 1.20 6.92
CA LEU A 20 14.89 -0.24 6.68
C LEU A 20 14.71 -0.57 5.19
N TYR A 21 13.75 0.07 4.52
CA TYR A 21 13.50 -0.09 3.10
C TYR A 21 14.71 0.33 2.24
N GLU A 22 15.29 1.48 2.54
CA GLU A 22 16.45 2.03 1.82
C GLU A 22 17.69 1.14 1.94
N VAL A 23 17.90 0.49 3.09
CA VAL A 23 19.01 -0.45 3.28
C VAL A 23 18.68 -1.88 2.83
N GLY A 24 17.53 -2.10 2.17
CA GLY A 24 17.13 -3.39 1.60
C GLY A 24 16.60 -4.41 2.60
N LYS A 25 16.31 -4.01 3.85
CA LYS A 25 15.67 -4.85 4.87
C LYS A 25 14.16 -4.90 4.68
N TYR A 26 13.72 -5.36 3.50
CA TYR A 26 12.33 -5.26 3.06
C TYR A 26 11.35 -5.98 3.98
N LYS A 27 11.70 -7.14 4.55
CA LYS A 27 10.80 -7.86 5.46
C LYS A 27 10.53 -7.09 6.76
N GLU A 28 11.59 -6.56 7.37
CA GLU A 28 11.48 -5.73 8.57
C GLU A 28 10.72 -4.43 8.27
N ALA A 29 10.97 -3.82 7.10
CA ALA A 29 10.28 -2.63 6.65
C ALA A 29 8.78 -2.88 6.42
N GLU A 30 8.41 -4.01 5.80
CA GLU A 30 7.03 -4.40 5.53
C GLU A 30 6.21 -4.50 6.83
N GLU A 31 6.72 -5.25 7.82
CA GLU A 31 6.07 -5.42 9.12
C GLU A 31 5.86 -4.06 9.80
N LEU A 32 6.85 -3.19 9.74
CA LEU A 32 6.80 -1.87 10.36
C LEU A 32 5.86 -0.91 9.61
N PHE A 33 5.84 -0.94 8.28
CA PHE A 33 4.89 -0.19 7.47
C PHE A 33 3.45 -0.61 7.76
N LEU A 34 3.17 -1.92 7.84
CA LEU A 34 1.82 -2.41 8.15
C LEU A 34 1.35 -1.94 9.53
N ARG A 35 2.21 -2.07 10.55
CA ARG A 35 1.87 -1.58 11.88
C ARG A 35 1.63 -0.07 11.90
N THR A 36 2.45 0.68 11.18
CA THR A 36 2.32 2.14 11.06
C THR A 36 1.03 2.52 10.33
N ALA A 37 0.63 1.76 9.30
CA ALA A 37 -0.63 1.97 8.58
C ALA A 37 -1.85 1.84 9.50
N GLU A 38 -1.86 0.84 10.39
CA GLU A 38 -2.92 0.63 11.38
C GLU A 38 -3.02 1.80 12.37
N LEU A 39 -1.86 2.29 12.84
CA LEU A 39 -1.80 3.40 13.79
C LEU A 39 -2.31 4.69 13.15
N TYR A 40 -1.88 5.00 11.92
CA TYR A 40 -2.40 6.14 11.16
C TYR A 40 -3.91 6.02 10.91
N HIS A 41 -4.40 4.82 10.60
CA HIS A 41 -5.84 4.60 10.42
C HIS A 41 -6.64 4.89 11.69
N LYS A 42 -6.15 4.44 12.86
CA LYS A 42 -6.82 4.66 14.17
C LYS A 42 -6.94 6.13 14.53
N VAL A 43 -5.98 6.96 14.12
CA VAL A 43 -6.02 8.42 14.30
C VAL A 43 -6.61 9.16 13.11
N GLN A 44 -7.28 8.43 12.20
CA GLN A 44 -7.96 8.95 11.01
C GLN A 44 -7.03 9.69 10.02
N ASN A 45 -5.73 9.47 10.12
CA ASN A 45 -4.78 9.92 9.10
C ASN A 45 -4.77 8.90 7.95
N TYR A 46 -5.82 8.96 7.13
CA TYR A 46 -6.03 7.97 6.07
C TYR A 46 -5.03 8.10 4.92
N PHE A 47 -4.50 9.30 4.67
CA PHE A 47 -3.49 9.49 3.62
C PHE A 47 -2.20 8.73 3.96
N ASP A 48 -1.66 8.95 5.15
CA ASP A 48 -0.45 8.23 5.56
C ASP A 48 -0.72 6.74 5.75
N SER A 49 -1.90 6.35 6.25
CA SER A 49 -2.30 4.93 6.31
C SER A 49 -2.25 4.25 4.94
N THR A 50 -2.78 4.93 3.91
CA THR A 50 -2.77 4.46 2.52
C THR A 50 -1.36 4.35 1.97
N SER A 51 -0.51 5.35 2.24
CA SER A 51 0.89 5.40 1.84
C SER A 51 1.70 4.26 2.48
N MET A 52 1.45 3.96 3.76
CA MET A 52 2.14 2.87 4.46
C MET A 52 1.73 1.50 3.92
N LEU A 53 0.45 1.29 3.58
CA LEU A 53 0.01 0.07 2.88
C LEU A 53 0.68 -0.09 1.51
N TYR A 54 0.84 1.02 0.78
CA TYR A 54 1.53 1.00 -0.51
C TYR A 54 3.00 0.60 -0.35
N LYS A 55 3.70 1.21 0.63
CA LYS A 55 5.11 0.91 0.94
C LYS A 55 5.31 -0.54 1.39
N ALA A 56 4.38 -1.11 2.16
CA ALA A 56 4.38 -2.53 2.48
C ALA A 56 4.26 -3.40 1.21
N GLY A 57 3.39 -3.00 0.26
CA GLY A 57 3.29 -3.64 -1.05
C GLY A 57 4.60 -3.59 -1.85
N GLU A 58 5.31 -2.45 -1.84
CA GLU A 58 6.62 -2.32 -2.49
C GLU A 58 7.66 -3.25 -1.84
N CYS A 59 7.64 -3.41 -0.52
CA CYS A 59 8.52 -4.35 0.18
C CYS A 59 8.26 -5.80 -0.27
N ALA A 60 7.00 -6.23 -0.23
CA ALA A 60 6.61 -7.57 -0.66
C ALA A 60 6.96 -7.81 -2.13
N TYR A 61 6.77 -6.81 -3.00
CA TYR A 61 7.16 -6.86 -4.40
C TYR A 61 8.67 -7.05 -4.57
N ALA A 62 9.48 -6.28 -3.84
CA ALA A 62 10.95 -6.40 -3.85
C ALA A 62 11.42 -7.79 -3.39
N LEU A 63 10.69 -8.39 -2.44
CA LEU A 63 10.91 -9.77 -1.97
C LEU A 63 10.36 -10.84 -2.93
N LYS A 64 9.67 -10.46 -4.00
CA LYS A 64 8.94 -11.34 -4.92
C LYS A 64 7.81 -12.15 -4.26
N ASN A 65 7.33 -11.69 -3.11
CA ASN A 65 6.12 -12.20 -2.44
C ASN A 65 4.89 -11.55 -3.10
N TYR A 66 4.64 -11.92 -4.35
CA TYR A 66 3.64 -11.23 -5.17
C TYR A 66 2.21 -11.41 -4.66
N GLU A 67 1.88 -12.50 -3.96
CA GLU A 67 0.60 -12.68 -3.28
C GLU A 67 0.37 -11.59 -2.23
N ASP A 68 1.33 -11.40 -1.32
CA ASP A 68 1.24 -10.41 -0.24
C ASP A 68 1.25 -8.99 -0.83
N ALA A 69 2.10 -8.75 -1.82
CA ALA A 69 2.14 -7.47 -2.53
C ALA A 69 0.77 -7.10 -3.11
N VAL A 70 0.08 -8.04 -3.77
CA VAL A 70 -1.29 -7.83 -4.26
C VAL A 70 -2.22 -7.42 -3.13
N GLU A 71 -2.19 -8.12 -2.00
CA GLU A 71 -3.06 -7.80 -0.86
C GLU A 71 -2.83 -6.38 -0.35
N HIS A 72 -1.57 -6.00 -0.15
CA HIS A 72 -1.19 -4.67 0.31
C HIS A 72 -1.58 -3.56 -0.68
N PHE A 73 -1.29 -3.75 -1.96
CA PHE A 73 -1.66 -2.79 -2.99
C PHE A 73 -3.18 -2.65 -3.15
N LEU A 74 -3.94 -3.74 -3.06
CA LEU A 74 -5.41 -3.67 -3.14
C LEU A 74 -6.01 -2.97 -1.92
N LYS A 75 -5.50 -3.21 -0.70
CA LYS A 75 -5.91 -2.48 0.50
C LYS A 75 -5.60 -0.98 0.39
N SER A 76 -4.41 -0.64 -0.12
CA SER A 76 -4.04 0.76 -0.40
C SER A 76 -4.96 1.40 -1.45
N ALA A 77 -5.24 0.69 -2.55
CA ALA A 77 -6.14 1.17 -3.60
C ALA A 77 -7.57 1.39 -3.06
N GLU A 78 -8.11 0.43 -2.31
CA GLU A 78 -9.45 0.52 -1.72
C GLU A 78 -9.57 1.74 -0.80
N LEU A 79 -8.63 1.92 0.14
CA LEU A 79 -8.65 3.07 1.04
C LEU A 79 -8.47 4.38 0.28
N SER A 80 -7.66 4.40 -0.78
CA SER A 80 -7.49 5.56 -1.66
C SER A 80 -8.82 5.99 -2.27
N PHE A 81 -9.55 5.06 -2.90
CA PHE A 81 -10.82 5.37 -3.55
C PHE A 81 -11.91 5.77 -2.53
N GLN A 82 -11.92 5.14 -1.35
CA GLN A 82 -12.84 5.52 -0.27
C GLN A 82 -12.63 6.95 0.24
N LYS A 83 -11.41 7.49 0.12
CA LYS A 83 -11.03 8.81 0.63
C LYS A 83 -10.80 9.86 -0.46
N GLY A 84 -11.04 9.51 -1.73
CA GLY A 84 -10.88 10.41 -2.88
C GLY A 84 -9.42 10.63 -3.30
N PHE A 85 -8.50 9.73 -2.95
CA PHE A 85 -7.10 9.75 -3.39
C PHE A 85 -6.93 8.99 -4.71
N ASP A 86 -7.83 9.20 -5.67
CA ASP A 86 -8.00 8.31 -6.83
C ASP A 86 -6.73 8.11 -7.66
N ARG A 87 -5.94 9.17 -7.87
CA ARG A 87 -4.65 9.08 -8.57
C ARG A 87 -3.66 8.16 -7.86
N PHE A 88 -3.66 8.19 -6.52
CA PHE A 88 -2.83 7.30 -5.71
C PHE A 88 -3.36 5.85 -5.79
N GLY A 89 -4.69 5.68 -5.70
CA GLY A 89 -5.31 4.36 -5.83
C GLY A 89 -5.07 3.70 -7.19
N VAL A 90 -5.04 4.47 -8.27
CA VAL A 90 -4.65 3.99 -9.61
C VAL A 90 -3.22 3.46 -9.62
N SER A 91 -2.29 4.17 -8.98
CA SER A 91 -0.88 3.75 -8.89
C SER A 91 -0.76 2.41 -8.13
N ALA A 92 -1.54 2.23 -7.07
CA ALA A 92 -1.60 0.96 -6.34
C ALA A 92 -2.18 -0.18 -7.20
N LEU A 93 -3.24 0.07 -7.99
CA LEU A 93 -3.78 -0.91 -8.93
C LEU A 93 -2.79 -1.30 -10.04
N GLU A 94 -1.96 -0.37 -10.51
CA GLU A 94 -0.92 -0.65 -11.51
C GLU A 94 0.10 -1.67 -10.96
N TYR A 95 0.55 -1.49 -9.72
CA TYR A 95 1.41 -2.48 -9.07
C TYR A 95 0.71 -3.82 -8.81
N ALA A 96 -0.56 -3.81 -8.38
CA ALA A 96 -1.33 -5.05 -8.22
C ALA A 96 -1.46 -5.83 -9.55
N LYS A 97 -1.66 -5.12 -10.67
CA LYS A 97 -1.66 -5.70 -12.02
C LYS A 97 -0.31 -6.32 -12.37
N ASP A 98 0.79 -5.65 -12.05
CA ASP A 98 2.14 -6.15 -12.31
C ASP A 98 2.45 -7.40 -11.47
N CYS A 99 2.01 -7.43 -10.20
CA CYS A 99 2.08 -8.62 -9.36
C CYS A 99 1.27 -9.79 -9.95
N TYR A 100 0.03 -9.54 -10.39
CA TYR A 100 -0.77 -10.57 -11.04
C TYR A 100 -0.14 -11.09 -12.33
N THR A 101 0.56 -10.24 -13.06
CA THR A 101 1.33 -10.62 -14.26
C THR A 101 2.49 -11.53 -13.89
N ALA A 102 3.27 -11.17 -12.85
CA ALA A 102 4.35 -12.01 -12.33
C ALA A 102 3.84 -13.38 -11.84
N LEU A 103 2.65 -13.42 -11.23
CA LEU A 103 1.97 -14.64 -10.81
C LEU A 103 1.30 -15.42 -11.94
N LYS A 104 1.41 -14.97 -13.20
CA LYS A 104 0.74 -15.55 -14.38
C LYS A 104 -0.79 -15.61 -14.25
N LYS A 105 -1.40 -14.80 -13.37
CA LYS A 105 -2.85 -14.67 -13.16
C LYS A 105 -3.45 -13.70 -14.18
N LYS A 106 -3.39 -14.05 -15.48
CA LYS A 106 -3.77 -13.19 -16.61
C LYS A 106 -5.18 -12.59 -16.51
N ALA A 107 -6.15 -13.37 -16.01
CA ALA A 107 -7.53 -12.89 -15.85
C ALA A 107 -7.62 -11.71 -14.85
N LYS A 108 -6.93 -11.83 -13.71
CA LYS A 108 -6.89 -10.77 -12.68
C LYS A 108 -6.12 -9.54 -13.15
N ALA A 109 -5.01 -9.73 -13.88
CA ALA A 109 -4.28 -8.60 -14.47
C ALA A 109 -5.16 -7.80 -15.46
N LYS A 110 -5.92 -8.48 -16.33
CA LYS A 110 -6.89 -7.82 -17.22
C LYS A 110 -8.01 -7.10 -16.47
N GLU A 111 -8.48 -7.67 -15.36
CA GLU A 111 -9.46 -7.00 -14.50
C GLU A 111 -8.91 -5.69 -13.94
N MET A 112 -7.68 -5.68 -13.43
CA MET A 112 -7.02 -4.47 -12.93
C MET A 112 -6.85 -3.44 -14.05
N GLU A 113 -6.41 -3.87 -15.24
CA GLU A 113 -6.27 -2.99 -16.40
C GLU A 113 -7.60 -2.31 -16.78
N LYS A 114 -8.70 -3.07 -16.77
CA LYS A 114 -10.03 -2.52 -17.03
C LYS A 114 -10.42 -1.47 -15.98
N LYS A 115 -10.26 -1.79 -14.68
CA LYS A 115 -10.55 -0.85 -13.58
C LYS A 115 -9.73 0.44 -13.70
N ILE A 116 -8.43 0.33 -13.99
CA ILE A 116 -7.54 1.48 -14.18
C ILE A 116 -8.04 2.37 -15.31
N LYS A 117 -8.41 1.80 -16.47
CA LYS A 117 -8.93 2.57 -17.61
C LYS A 117 -10.24 3.29 -17.27
N GLU A 118 -11.17 2.61 -16.60
CA GLU A 118 -12.45 3.21 -16.18
C GLU A 118 -12.25 4.37 -15.22
N ILE A 119 -11.33 4.26 -14.25
CA ILE A 119 -11.04 5.32 -13.28
C ILE A 119 -10.35 6.50 -13.97
N LYS A 120 -9.34 6.26 -14.82
CA LYS A 120 -8.63 7.32 -15.56
C LYS A 120 -9.60 8.12 -16.45
N ALA A 121 -10.49 7.44 -17.17
CA ALA A 121 -11.51 8.10 -17.98
C ALA A 121 -12.44 9.01 -17.14
N LYS A 122 -12.90 8.53 -15.98
CA LYS A 122 -13.72 9.34 -15.06
C LYS A 122 -12.97 10.58 -14.57
N LEU A 123 -11.69 10.43 -14.23
CA LEU A 123 -10.84 11.54 -13.77
C LEU A 123 -10.60 12.58 -14.87
N GLU A 124 -10.47 12.16 -16.13
CA GLU A 124 -10.32 13.05 -17.28
C GLU A 124 -11.60 13.85 -17.56
N THR A 125 -12.77 13.25 -17.36
CA THR A 125 -14.07 13.92 -17.56
C THR A 125 -14.53 14.78 -16.40
N SER A 126 -13.79 14.80 -15.28
CA SER A 126 -14.14 15.56 -14.08
C SER A 126 -13.55 16.98 -14.06
N PHE A 127 -13.07 17.47 -15.21
CA PHE A 127 -12.57 18.83 -15.45
C PHE A 127 -13.43 19.52 -16.50
#